data_AF-A0AAD7KJ50-F1
#
_entry.id   AF-A0AAD7KJ50-F1
#
_cell.length_a   1.000
_cell.length_b   1.000
_cell.length_c   1.000
_cell.angle_alpha   90.00
_cell.angle_beta   90.00
_cell.angle_gamma   90.00
#
_symmetry.space_group_name_H-M   'P 1'
#
loop_
_entity.id
_entity.type
_entity.pdbx_description
1 polymer ?
#
loop_
_entity_poly.entity_id
_entity_poly.type
_entity_poly.pdbx_seq_one_letter_code
_entity_poly.pdbx_strand_id
1 'polypeptide(L)'
;MPNIYNALVVKGRDTLGQQINVTCEVQQLLGNNRVRAVAMSATDGLMRGMEVIDTGAPLSVPVGGATLGRIFNVLGEPVDNLGPVDTRTTSPIHRSAPA
;
A
#
# COMPACT_ATOMS: atom_id res chain seq x y z
N MET A 1 6.67 -6.19 15.15
CA MET A 1 5.27 -6.47 14.83
C MET A 1 4.70 -5.20 14.22
N PRO A 2 3.99 -5.25 13.07
CA PRO A 2 3.48 -4.05 12.41
C PRO A 2 2.48 -3.30 13.29
N ASN A 3 2.44 -1.98 13.16
CA ASN A 3 1.44 -1.16 13.85
C ASN A 3 0.12 -1.11 13.06
N ILE A 4 -0.96 -0.70 13.73
CA ILE A 4 -2.20 -0.32 13.04
C ILE A 4 -1.87 0.80 12.04
N TYR A 5 -2.45 0.70 10.85
CA TYR A 5 -2.22 1.55 9.67
C TYR A 5 -0.90 1.37 8.94
N ASN A 6 0.02 0.51 9.39
CA ASN A 6 1.19 0.19 8.58
C ASN A 6 0.77 -0.43 7.25
N ALA A 7 1.45 -0.03 6.18
CA ALA A 7 1.35 -0.70 4.90
C ALA A 7 2.17 -2.00 4.91
N LEU A 8 1.59 -3.05 4.37
CA LEU A 8 2.19 -4.35 4.14
C LEU A 8 2.22 -4.62 2.65
N VAL A 9 3.28 -5.26 2.17
CA VAL A 9 3.40 -5.65 0.77
C VAL A 9 3.54 -7.16 0.68
N VAL A 10 2.56 -7.81 0.07
CA VAL A 10 2.62 -9.24 -0.23
C VAL A 10 3.34 -9.39 -1.56
N LYS A 11 4.51 -10.04 -1.55
CA LYS A 11 5.29 -10.33 -2.75
C LYS A 11 5.27 -11.82 -3.04
N GLY A 12 5.08 -12.18 -4.30
CA GLY A 12 5.12 -13.58 -4.69
C GLY A 12 4.90 -13.78 -6.18
N ARG A 13 4.59 -15.02 -6.52
CA ARG A 13 4.09 -15.41 -7.84
C ARG A 13 2.83 -16.23 -7.67
N ASP A 14 1.88 -16.06 -8.58
CA ASP A 14 0.69 -16.91 -8.64
C ASP A 14 1.03 -18.30 -9.20
N THR A 15 0.01 -19.15 -9.35
CA THR A 15 0.14 -20.51 -9.92
C THR A 15 0.50 -20.51 -11.42
N LEU A 16 0.32 -19.40 -12.11
CA LEU A 16 0.66 -19.19 -13.53
C LEU A 16 2.03 -18.50 -13.71
N GLY A 17 2.74 -18.21 -12.61
CA GLY A 17 4.03 -17.54 -12.59
C GLY A 17 3.97 -16.01 -12.70
N GLN A 18 2.80 -15.39 -12.70
CA GLN A 18 2.62 -13.93 -12.71
C GLN A 18 3.05 -13.32 -11.38
N GLN A 19 3.71 -12.17 -11.43
CA GLN A 19 4.17 -11.48 -10.23
C GLN A 19 2.98 -10.91 -9.46
N ILE A 20 2.93 -11.25 -8.18
CA ILE A 20 1.97 -10.69 -7.23
C ILE A 20 2.67 -9.61 -6.43
N ASN A 21 2.06 -8.43 -6.40
CA ASN A 21 2.48 -7.31 -5.56
C ASN A 21 1.23 -6.61 -5.02
N VAL A 22 0.71 -7.11 -3.89
CA VAL A 22 -0.52 -6.61 -3.28
C VAL A 22 -0.18 -5.79 -2.05
N THR A 23 -0.55 -4.52 -2.06
CA THR A 23 -0.44 -3.66 -0.89
C THR A 23 -1.66 -3.85 0.01
N CYS A 24 -1.42 -4.04 1.30
CA CYS A 24 -2.44 -4.17 2.33
C CYS A 24 -2.19 -3.16 3.45
N GLU A 25 -3.23 -2.76 4.17
CA GLU A 25 -3.13 -1.91 5.36
C GLU A 25 -3.58 -2.68 6.60
N VAL A 26 -2.77 -2.66 7.67
CA VAL A 26 -3.14 -3.24 8.96
C VAL A 26 -4.31 -2.47 9.59
N GLN A 27 -5.41 -3.15 9.88
CA GLN A 27 -6.57 -2.55 10.55
C GLN A 27 -6.68 -2.96 12.02
N GLN A 28 -6.16 -4.14 12.38
CA GLN A 28 -6.34 -4.67 13.71
C GLN A 28 -5.21 -5.61 14.11
N LEU A 29 -4.80 -5.54 15.38
CA LEU A 29 -3.93 -6.53 16.01
C LEU A 29 -4.81 -7.63 16.61
N LEU A 30 -4.60 -8.89 16.18
CA LEU A 30 -5.41 -10.03 16.63
C LEU A 30 -4.78 -10.78 17.82
N GLY A 31 -3.57 -10.40 18.23
CA GLY A 31 -2.75 -11.18 19.18
C GLY A 31 -2.06 -12.36 18.51
N ASN A 32 -1.27 -13.12 19.29
CA ASN A 32 -0.52 -14.29 18.81
C ASN A 32 0.31 -14.00 17.54
N ASN A 33 0.95 -12.83 17.49
CA ASN A 33 1.73 -12.34 16.35
C ASN A 33 0.95 -12.31 15.03
N ARG A 34 -0.37 -12.10 15.07
CA ARG A 34 -1.24 -12.00 13.91
C ARG A 34 -1.88 -10.62 13.81
N VAL A 35 -2.07 -10.19 12.57
CA VAL A 35 -2.77 -8.95 12.22
C VAL A 35 -3.90 -9.25 11.24
N ARG A 36 -4.92 -8.39 11.24
CA ARG A 36 -5.92 -8.31 10.17
C ARG A 36 -5.59 -7.11 9.31
N ALA A 37 -5.48 -7.33 8.01
CA ALA A 37 -5.20 -6.28 7.04
C ALA A 37 -6.27 -6.26 5.94
N VAL A 38 -6.44 -5.11 5.31
CA VAL A 38 -7.32 -4.91 4.14
C VAL A 38 -6.45 -4.72 2.91
N ALA A 39 -6.72 -5.45 1.84
CA ALA A 39 -5.99 -5.31 0.58
C ALA A 39 -6.49 -4.09 -0.21
N MET A 40 -5.56 -3.37 -0.84
CA MET A 40 -5.85 -2.20 -1.68
C MET A 40 -6.11 -2.56 -3.14
N SER A 41 -5.93 -3.84 -3.50
CA SER A 41 -6.19 -4.41 -4.81
C SER A 41 -6.85 -5.78 -4.70
N ALA A 42 -7.17 -6.40 -5.84
CA ALA A 42 -7.68 -7.77 -5.89
C ALA A 42 -6.75 -8.74 -5.13
N THR A 43 -7.36 -9.75 -4.51
CA THR A 43 -6.66 -10.77 -3.70
C THR A 43 -6.59 -12.12 -4.41
N ASP A 44 -7.04 -12.17 -5.66
CA ASP A 44 -6.93 -13.33 -6.54
C ASP A 44 -5.47 -13.79 -6.66
N GLY A 45 -5.27 -15.11 -6.57
CA GLY A 45 -3.94 -15.72 -6.63
C GLY A 45 -3.13 -15.65 -5.33
N LEU A 46 -3.57 -14.92 -4.29
CA LEU A 46 -2.91 -14.94 -2.99
C LEU A 46 -3.02 -16.33 -2.33
N MET A 47 -1.90 -16.81 -1.79
CA MET A 47 -1.81 -18.12 -1.13
C MET A 47 -1.24 -17.99 0.28
N ARG A 48 -1.61 -18.91 1.15
CA ARG A 48 -1.05 -19.00 2.50
C ARG A 48 0.45 -19.29 2.42
N GLY A 49 1.21 -18.64 3.30
CA GLY A 49 2.67 -18.79 3.35
C GLY A 49 3.44 -17.85 2.42
N MET A 50 2.75 -17.01 1.63
CA MET A 50 3.40 -15.94 0.89
C MET A 50 4.12 -14.95 1.82
N GLU A 51 5.25 -14.44 1.35
CA GLU A 51 6.03 -13.46 2.08
C GLU A 51 5.28 -12.12 2.16
N VAL A 52 5.28 -11.53 3.35
CA VAL A 52 4.69 -10.23 3.62
C VAL A 52 5.75 -9.33 4.23
N ILE A 53 5.95 -8.17 3.62
CA ILE A 53 6.94 -7.18 4.03
C ILE A 53 6.20 -6.02 4.68
N ASP A 54 6.53 -5.70 5.93
CA ASP A 54 6.08 -4.48 6.60
C ASP A 54 6.92 -3.30 6.11
N THR A 55 6.28 -2.23 5.63
CA THR A 55 7.00 -1.01 5.23
C THR A 55 7.46 -0.19 6.43
N GLY A 56 6.94 -0.48 7.62
CA GLY A 56 7.23 0.23 8.87
C GLY A 56 6.49 1.57 9.01
N ALA A 57 5.69 1.96 8.01
CA ALA A 57 4.99 3.23 7.98
C ALA A 57 3.61 3.10 7.30
N PRO A 58 2.69 4.07 7.53
CA PRO A 58 1.44 4.12 6.81
C PRO A 58 1.63 4.30 5.30
N LEU A 59 0.62 3.88 4.53
CA LEU A 59 0.56 4.16 3.11
C LEU A 59 0.71 5.67 2.88
N SER A 60 1.61 6.05 1.98
CA SER A 60 1.94 7.44 1.71
C SER A 60 1.75 7.72 0.22
N VAL A 61 1.16 8.87 -0.07
CA VAL A 61 0.83 9.30 -1.43
C VAL A 61 1.62 10.55 -1.80
N PRO A 62 1.92 10.77 -3.09
CA PRO A 62 2.58 11.98 -3.55
C PRO A 62 1.74 13.23 -3.26
N VAL A 63 2.41 14.31 -2.88
CA VAL A 63 1.79 15.62 -2.66
C VAL A 63 2.62 16.74 -3.29
N GLY A 64 2.03 17.93 -3.43
CA GLY A 64 2.68 19.14 -3.93
C GLY A 64 2.24 19.53 -5.34
N GLY A 65 2.85 20.59 -5.90
CA GLY A 65 2.43 21.13 -7.21
C GLY A 65 2.55 20.13 -8.36
N ALA A 66 3.48 19.18 -8.29
CA ALA A 66 3.69 18.15 -9.32
C ALA A 66 2.50 17.19 -9.49
N THR A 67 1.58 17.11 -8.51
CA THR A 67 0.39 16.26 -8.60
C THR A 67 -0.78 16.93 -9.30
N LEU A 68 -0.70 18.24 -9.59
CA LEU A 68 -1.79 18.98 -10.24
C LEU A 68 -1.97 18.52 -11.69
N GLY A 69 -3.23 18.26 -12.06
CA GLY A 69 -3.59 17.79 -13.40
C GLY A 69 -3.26 16.31 -13.66
N ARG A 70 -2.83 15.57 -12.64
CA ARG A 70 -2.52 14.13 -12.72
C ARG A 70 -3.66 13.31 -12.10
N ILE A 71 -3.84 12.07 -12.56
CA ILE A 71 -4.81 11.13 -12.01
C ILE A 71 -4.06 10.00 -11.29
N PHE A 72 -4.42 9.73 -10.05
CA PHE A 72 -3.77 8.71 -9.20
C PHE A 72 -4.76 7.66 -8.71
N ASN A 73 -4.25 6.45 -8.46
CA ASN A 73 -4.97 5.44 -7.68
C ASN A 73 -4.79 5.67 -6.16
N VAL A 74 -5.39 4.79 -5.34
CA VAL A 74 -5.30 4.86 -3.87
C VAL A 74 -3.87 4.71 -3.33
N LEU A 75 -2.99 4.04 -4.09
CA LEU A 75 -1.58 3.84 -3.73
C LEU A 75 -0.73 5.07 -4.08
N GLY A 76 -1.31 6.08 -4.73
CA GLY A 76 -0.57 7.26 -5.18
C GLY A 76 0.19 7.04 -6.49
N GLU A 77 -0.13 5.97 -7.23
CA GLU A 77 0.49 5.68 -8.53
C GLU A 77 -0.28 6.40 -9.65
N PRO A 78 0.41 7.04 -10.62
CA PRO A 78 -0.25 7.72 -11.72
C PRO A 78 -0.90 6.72 -12.68
N VAL A 79 -2.16 6.94 -13.04
CA VAL A 79 -2.95 6.08 -13.96
C VAL A 79 -3.40 6.82 -15.22
N ASP A 80 -2.83 8.00 -15.48
CA ASP A 80 -3.16 8.88 -16.61
C ASP A 80 -2.32 8.63 -17.88
N ASN A 81 -1.41 7.65 -17.87
CA ASN A 81 -0.46 7.37 -18.97
C ASN A 81 0.48 8.53 -19.34
N LEU A 82 0.64 9.55 -18.49
CA LEU A 82 1.52 10.69 -18.71
C LEU A 82 2.95 10.48 -18.16
N GLY A 83 3.34 9.23 -17.92
CA GLY A 83 4.64 8.87 -17.33
C GLY A 83 4.70 9.10 -15.82
N PRO A 84 5.90 9.01 -15.20
CA PRO A 84 6.06 9.19 -13.76
C PRO A 84 5.77 10.64 -13.33
N VAL A 85 5.46 10.83 -12.05
CA VAL A 85 5.34 12.15 -11.42
C VAL A 85 6.65 12.42 -10.67
N ASP A 86 7.34 13.51 -11.02
CA ASP A 86 8.54 13.94 -10.30
C ASP A 86 8.14 14.65 -9.01
N THR A 87 7.91 13.89 -7.95
CA THR A 87 7.71 14.41 -6.61
C THR A 87 8.52 13.60 -5.61
N ARG A 88 9.28 14.32 -4.78
CA ARG A 88 10.04 13.76 -3.66
C ARG A 88 9.29 13.84 -2.34
N THR A 89 8.13 14.49 -2.35
CA THR A 89 7.36 14.75 -1.14
C THR A 89 6.13 13.86 -1.14
N THR A 90 6.05 12.99 -0.14
CA THR A 90 4.90 12.15 0.14
C THR A 90 4.26 12.54 1.46
N SER A 91 2.99 12.21 1.65
CA SER A 91 2.30 12.33 2.94
C SER A 91 1.53 11.06 3.27
N PRO A 92 1.48 10.65 4.55
CA PRO A 92 0.67 9.52 4.96
C PRO A 92 -0.82 9.82 4.78
N ILE A 93 -1.60 8.82 4.38
CA ILE A 93 -3.06 8.95 4.22
C ILE A 93 -3.78 9.10 5.57
N HIS A 94 -3.18 8.59 6.64
CA HIS A 94 -3.64 8.77 8.02
C HIS A 94 -2.90 9.92 8.68
N ARG A 95 -3.65 10.93 9.12
CA ARG A 95 -3.13 12.06 9.90
C ARG A 95 -4.19 12.52 10.88
N SER A 96 -3.77 12.89 12.09
CA SER A 96 -4.65 13.50 13.08
C SER A 96 -5.27 14.80 12.55
N ALA A 97 -6.50 15.08 12.95
CA ALA A 97 -7.14 16.35 12.67
C ALA A 97 -6.35 17.50 13.33
N PRO A 98 -6.32 18.69 12.70
CA PRO A 98 -5.82 19.90 13.35
C PRO A 98 -6.66 20.26 14.58
N ALA A 99 -6.03 20.92 15.55
CA ALA A 99 -6.68 21.42 16.77
C ALA A 99 -7.48 22.70 16.52
#